data_AF-A0A4U7BJ66-F1
#
_entry.id   AF-A0A4U7BJ66-F1
#
_cell.length_a   1.000
_cell.length_b   1.000
_cell.length_c   1.000
_cell.angle_alpha   90.00
_cell.angle_beta   90.00
_cell.angle_gamma   90.00
#
_symmetry.space_group_name_H-M   'P 1'
#
loop_
_entity.id
_entity.type
_entity.pdbx_description
1 polymer ?
#
loop_
_entity_poly.entity_id
_entity_poly.type
_entity_poly.pdbx_seq_one_letter_code
_entity_poly.pdbx_strand_id
1 'polypeptide(L)'
;NTIKQYYDKFNDIINHTFNDTNKTSFSEADLNSLPKGVSMSVGDFDFASPLNFESKTITNYYNTQEQYDEMIQLGMFASINTGLQKLDFTPQSMQTQNTSNKYTFNPDMSFYPKNEDGTYTREDLFMSFLKSTGADALKGGDTKMNPIVKSFKEAMAKESFDGSLASLDDIMTGKVDFASLLKGYAQDGWLDADIYAMEKGVKWQNSVIGYGGAWFDNQFNQAKASGWKASSESINSYVGSIMDRLNNLIGQTRV
;
A
#
# COMPACT_ATOMS: atom_id res chain seq x y z
N ASN A 1 -9.80 -18.95 10.70
CA ASN A 1 -9.11 -18.55 11.95
C ASN A 1 -8.47 -17.18 11.73
N THR A 2 -9.27 -16.18 11.34
CA THR A 2 -8.78 -14.97 10.66
C THR A 2 -8.03 -14.03 11.60
N ILE A 3 -8.51 -13.85 12.84
CA ILE A 3 -7.88 -12.97 13.84
C ILE A 3 -6.46 -13.44 14.21
N LYS A 4 -6.23 -14.76 14.31
CA LYS A 4 -4.90 -15.30 14.60
C LYS A 4 -3.87 -14.87 13.55
N GLN A 5 -4.24 -14.91 12.27
CA GLN A 5 -3.35 -14.54 11.16
C GLN A 5 -2.95 -13.05 11.23
N TYR A 6 -3.90 -12.17 11.57
CA TYR A 6 -3.61 -10.76 11.83
C TYR A 6 -2.70 -10.58 13.04
N TYR A 7 -2.95 -11.31 14.13
CA TYR A 7 -2.15 -11.20 15.34
C TYR A 7 -0.71 -11.67 15.14
N ASP A 8 -0.50 -12.76 14.39
CA ASP A 8 0.83 -13.25 14.04
C ASP A 8 1.62 -12.18 13.24
N LYS A 9 0.98 -11.49 12.29
CA LYS A 9 1.62 -10.40 11.52
C LYS A 9 1.85 -9.14 12.32
N PHE A 10 0.93 -8.82 13.23
CA PHE A 10 1.15 -7.77 14.21
C PHE A 10 2.39 -8.07 15.06
N ASN A 11 2.57 -9.31 15.51
CA ASN A 11 3.76 -9.73 16.25
C ASN A 11 5.04 -9.58 15.41
N ASP A 12 5.02 -9.94 14.13
CA ASP A 12 6.16 -9.73 13.21
C ASP A 12 6.56 -8.25 13.18
N ILE A 13 5.59 -7.33 13.10
CA ILE A 13 5.82 -5.87 13.10
C ILE A 13 6.38 -5.39 14.45
N ILE A 14 5.79 -5.81 15.57
CA ILE A 14 6.27 -5.44 16.91
C ILE A 14 7.71 -5.95 17.13
N ASN A 15 7.99 -7.18 16.71
CA ASN A 15 9.33 -7.76 16.83
C ASN A 15 10.35 -7.05 15.95
N HIS A 16 9.96 -6.64 14.73
CA HIS A 16 10.84 -5.87 13.85
C HIS A 16 11.31 -4.56 14.50
N THR A 17 10.40 -3.81 15.12
CA THR A 17 10.72 -2.50 15.70
C THR A 17 11.40 -2.59 17.06
N PHE A 18 10.93 -3.48 17.94
CA PHE A 18 11.36 -3.50 19.35
C PHE A 18 12.22 -4.70 19.73
N ASN A 19 12.36 -5.69 18.84
CA ASN A 19 12.99 -6.97 19.15
C ASN A 19 12.42 -7.64 20.42
N ASP A 20 11.12 -7.41 20.67
CA ASP A 20 10.40 -7.93 21.82
C ASP A 20 8.92 -8.16 21.47
N THR A 21 8.58 -9.40 21.13
CA THR A 21 7.18 -9.80 20.89
C THR A 21 6.31 -9.68 22.13
N ASN A 22 6.86 -9.62 23.34
CA ASN A 22 6.12 -9.61 24.59
C ASN A 22 5.87 -8.20 25.15
N LYS A 23 6.33 -7.14 24.46
CA LYS A 23 6.05 -5.76 24.85
C LYS A 23 4.54 -5.52 24.94
N THR A 24 4.06 -5.11 26.11
CA THR A 24 2.62 -4.90 26.38
C THR A 24 2.21 -3.45 26.55
N SER A 25 3.18 -2.54 26.69
CA SER A 25 2.96 -1.11 26.90
C SER A 25 3.81 -0.29 25.92
N PHE A 26 3.18 0.73 25.32
CA PHE A 26 3.75 1.55 24.25
C PHE A 26 3.57 3.03 24.56
N SER A 27 4.69 3.76 24.61
CA SER A 27 4.70 5.22 24.70
C SER A 27 4.40 5.86 23.33
N GLU A 28 4.13 7.17 23.29
CA GLU A 28 4.03 7.88 22.01
C GLU A 28 5.33 7.84 21.19
N ALA A 29 6.48 7.78 21.85
CA ALA A 29 7.77 7.58 21.19
C ALA A 29 7.84 6.19 20.51
N ASP A 30 7.33 5.15 21.19
CA ASP A 30 7.22 3.81 20.63
C ASP A 30 6.31 3.81 19.38
N LEU A 31 5.15 4.48 19.44
CA LEU A 31 4.24 4.61 18.29
C LEU A 31 4.92 5.27 17.09
N ASN A 32 5.73 6.30 17.33
CA ASN A 32 6.43 7.01 16.27
C ASN A 32 7.53 6.16 15.61
N SER A 33 8.11 5.20 16.35
CA SER A 33 9.11 4.26 15.84
C SER A 33 8.55 3.12 14.99
N LEU A 34 7.25 2.85 15.08
CA LEU A 34 6.60 1.81 14.28
C LEU A 34 6.56 2.18 12.78
N PRO A 35 6.62 1.18 11.87
CA PRO A 35 6.54 1.39 10.44
C PRO A 35 5.22 2.07 10.04
N LYS A 36 5.29 2.89 8.98
CA LYS A 36 4.13 3.56 8.35
C LYS A 36 3.43 2.68 7.33
N GLY A 37 4.10 1.62 6.88
CA GLY A 37 3.49 0.56 6.09
C GLY A 37 4.41 -0.64 5.91
N VAL A 38 3.86 -1.67 5.29
CA VAL A 38 4.59 -2.88 4.91
C VAL A 38 4.18 -3.34 3.51
N SER A 39 5.10 -3.90 2.75
CA SER A 39 4.77 -4.66 1.55
C SER A 39 4.78 -6.14 1.90
N MET A 40 3.80 -6.85 1.35
CA MET A 40 3.67 -8.28 1.56
C MET A 40 3.83 -9.03 0.25
N SER A 41 4.45 -10.21 0.33
CA SER A 41 4.60 -11.12 -0.80
C SER A 41 3.24 -11.34 -1.44
N VAL A 42 3.16 -10.97 -2.71
CA VAL A 42 1.89 -10.90 -3.42
C VAL A 42 1.49 -12.24 -4.03
N GLY A 43 2.44 -13.18 -4.19
CA GLY A 43 2.17 -14.55 -4.66
C GLY A 43 1.44 -14.56 -6.01
N ASP A 44 0.68 -15.62 -6.28
CA ASP A 44 -0.39 -15.57 -7.29
C ASP A 44 -1.45 -14.58 -6.78
N PHE A 45 -1.31 -13.33 -7.21
CA PHE A 45 -2.12 -12.24 -6.69
C PHE A 45 -3.57 -12.39 -7.11
N ASP A 46 -4.44 -12.55 -6.11
CA ASP A 46 -5.87 -12.39 -6.27
C ASP A 46 -6.28 -11.14 -5.47
N PHE A 47 -6.43 -9.99 -6.16
CA PHE A 47 -6.96 -8.72 -5.62
C PHE A 47 -8.31 -8.89 -4.90
N ALA A 48 -8.92 -10.04 -5.11
CA ALA A 48 -10.25 -10.41 -4.72
C ALA A 48 -10.33 -11.68 -3.90
N SER A 49 -9.19 -12.23 -3.51
CA SER A 49 -9.15 -13.09 -2.35
C SER A 49 -9.27 -12.21 -1.10
N PRO A 50 -9.96 -12.68 -0.05
CA PRO A 50 -9.80 -12.12 1.29
C PRO A 50 -8.31 -11.98 1.62
N LEU A 51 -7.91 -10.94 2.36
CA LEU A 51 -6.53 -10.79 2.81
C LEU A 51 -6.18 -11.99 3.70
N ASN A 52 -5.58 -13.02 3.10
CA ASN A 52 -5.06 -14.15 3.84
C ASN A 52 -3.65 -13.81 4.30
N PHE A 53 -3.56 -13.19 5.47
CA PHE A 53 -2.28 -12.84 6.09
C PHE A 53 -1.44 -14.08 6.46
N GLU A 54 -2.03 -15.27 6.56
CA GLU A 54 -1.30 -16.50 6.90
C GLU A 54 -0.32 -16.92 5.82
N SER A 55 -0.69 -16.75 4.55
CA SER A 55 0.14 -17.13 3.40
C SER A 55 1.05 -16.01 2.90
N LYS A 56 1.04 -14.85 3.57
CA LYS A 56 1.77 -13.66 3.13
C LYS A 56 2.94 -13.36 4.06
N THR A 57 4.11 -13.13 3.49
CA THR A 57 5.33 -12.74 4.20
C THR A 57 5.55 -11.26 4.02
N ILE A 58 5.97 -10.55 5.08
CA ILE A 58 6.40 -9.15 4.95
C ILE A 58 7.74 -9.15 4.20
N THR A 59 7.79 -8.46 3.07
CA THR A 59 9.01 -8.34 2.25
C THR A 59 9.71 -7.01 2.48
N ASN A 60 8.98 -5.97 2.91
CA ASN A 60 9.52 -4.64 3.15
C ASN A 60 8.84 -3.95 4.33
N TYR A 61 9.61 -3.20 5.11
CA TYR A 61 9.13 -2.27 6.13
C TYR A 61 9.43 -0.83 5.72
N TYR A 62 8.40 0.02 5.71
CA TYR A 62 8.53 1.45 5.43
C TYR A 62 8.48 2.21 6.74
N ASN A 63 9.65 2.56 7.28
CA ASN A 63 9.78 3.11 8.63
C ASN A 63 9.44 4.60 8.70
N THR A 64 9.56 5.32 7.58
CA THR A 64 9.19 6.74 7.48
C THR A 64 7.99 6.95 6.56
N GLN A 65 7.33 8.10 6.70
CA GLN A 65 6.21 8.46 5.84
C GLN A 65 6.67 8.67 4.40
N GLU A 66 7.87 9.22 4.21
CA GLU A 66 8.47 9.47 2.89
C GLU A 66 8.72 8.15 2.14
N GLN A 67 9.23 7.12 2.84
CA GLN A 67 9.44 5.80 2.24
C GLN A 67 8.11 5.16 1.79
N TYR A 68 7.07 5.29 2.61
CA TYR A 68 5.74 4.78 2.30
C TYR A 68 5.10 5.51 1.11
N ASP A 69 5.13 6.84 1.13
CA ASP A 69 4.58 7.69 0.06
C ASP A 69 5.34 7.51 -1.26
N GLU A 70 6.65 7.24 -1.21
CA GLU A 70 7.46 6.93 -2.38
C GLU A 70 7.05 5.58 -3.00
N MET A 71 6.78 4.55 -2.18
CA MET A 71 6.31 3.26 -2.70
C MET A 71 4.91 3.38 -3.33
N ILE A 72 4.01 4.20 -2.77
CA ILE A 72 2.72 4.51 -3.41
C ILE A 72 2.96 5.08 -4.80
N GLN A 73 3.83 6.08 -4.91
CA GLN A 73 4.12 6.74 -6.18
C GLN A 73 4.72 5.80 -7.21
N LEU A 74 5.68 4.96 -6.80
CA LEU A 74 6.28 3.96 -7.67
C LEU A 74 5.25 2.92 -8.12
N GLY A 75 4.39 2.46 -7.21
CA GLY A 75 3.28 1.55 -7.52
C GLY A 75 2.35 2.13 -8.60
N MET A 76 1.99 3.40 -8.48
CA MET A 76 1.11 4.06 -9.43
C MET A 76 1.79 4.34 -10.76
N PHE A 77 2.91 5.07 -10.76
CA PHE A 77 3.55 5.49 -12.01
C PHE A 77 4.07 4.31 -12.81
N ALA A 78 4.73 3.35 -12.17
CA ALA A 78 5.31 2.21 -12.85
C ALA A 78 4.34 1.02 -12.95
N SER A 79 3.09 1.21 -12.49
CA SER A 79 2.06 0.15 -12.46
C SER A 79 2.59 -1.13 -11.78
N ILE A 80 3.23 -0.97 -10.63
CA ILE A 80 3.74 -2.10 -9.82
C ILE A 80 2.68 -2.48 -8.82
N ASN A 81 2.35 -3.77 -8.75
CA ASN A 81 1.61 -4.29 -7.62
C ASN A 81 2.56 -4.42 -6.42
N THR A 82 2.50 -3.44 -5.54
CA THR A 82 3.43 -3.30 -4.41
C THR A 82 3.07 -4.22 -3.24
N GLY A 83 1.85 -4.75 -3.17
CA GLY A 83 1.37 -5.44 -1.97
C GLY A 83 1.34 -4.55 -0.72
N LEU A 84 1.35 -3.23 -0.90
CA LEU A 84 1.52 -2.26 0.17
C LEU A 84 0.28 -2.19 1.08
N GLN A 85 0.52 -2.23 2.39
CA GLN A 85 -0.48 -2.06 3.43
C GLN A 85 -0.12 -0.86 4.29
N LYS A 86 -1.06 0.07 4.47
CA LYS A 86 -0.91 1.21 5.40
C LYS A 86 -0.92 0.70 6.83
N LEU A 87 -0.02 1.23 7.65
CA LEU A 87 -0.05 1.07 9.10
C LEU A 87 -0.24 2.44 9.74
N ASP A 88 -1.22 2.54 10.65
CA ASP A 88 -1.55 3.80 11.31
C ASP A 88 -1.72 3.57 12.82
N PHE A 89 -0.62 3.75 13.54
CA PHE A 89 -0.54 3.65 15.00
C PHE A 89 -0.59 5.02 15.68
N THR A 90 -1.09 6.06 14.99
CA THR A 90 -1.15 7.40 15.60
C THR A 90 -2.18 7.45 16.73
N PRO A 91 -1.96 8.27 17.77
CA PRO A 91 -2.97 8.56 18.79
C PRO A 91 -4.34 8.92 18.19
N GLN A 92 -4.34 9.69 17.11
CA GLN A 92 -5.55 10.10 16.40
C GLN A 92 -6.31 8.91 15.81
N SER A 93 -5.60 7.97 15.17
CA SER A 93 -6.21 6.75 14.64
C SER A 93 -6.85 5.91 15.74
N MET A 94 -6.29 5.92 16.94
CA MET A 94 -6.80 5.18 18.11
C MET A 94 -7.86 5.94 18.92
N GLN A 95 -8.14 7.21 18.62
CA GLN A 95 -9.14 8.00 19.35
C GLN A 95 -10.39 8.31 18.53
N THR A 96 -10.34 8.06 17.21
CA THR A 96 -11.41 8.47 16.30
C THR A 96 -12.09 7.28 15.64
N GLN A 97 -13.43 7.30 15.64
CA GLN A 97 -14.22 6.48 14.75
C GLN A 97 -14.27 7.15 13.37
N ASN A 98 -13.82 6.43 12.33
CA ASN A 98 -14.03 6.83 10.96
C ASN A 98 -15.46 6.51 10.51
N THR A 99 -16.38 7.45 10.73
CA THR A 99 -17.82 7.31 10.41
C THR A 99 -18.13 7.43 8.91
N SER A 100 -17.14 7.78 8.07
CA SER A 100 -17.34 8.07 6.65
C SER A 100 -17.39 6.84 5.75
N ASN A 101 -16.85 5.69 6.17
CA ASN A 101 -16.81 4.47 5.36
C ASN A 101 -17.38 3.25 6.09
N LYS A 102 -18.66 2.94 5.80
CA LYS A 102 -19.42 1.84 6.42
C LYS A 102 -18.89 0.43 6.12
N TYR A 103 -17.94 0.28 5.21
CA TYR A 103 -17.41 -1.02 4.77
C TYR A 103 -16.02 -1.34 5.32
N THR A 104 -15.38 -0.42 6.04
CA THR A 104 -14.04 -0.60 6.64
C THR A 104 -14.12 -0.89 8.13
N PHE A 105 -13.14 -1.65 8.64
CA PHE A 105 -13.11 -2.05 10.05
C PHE A 105 -12.85 -0.83 10.92
N ASN A 106 -13.89 -0.40 11.63
CA ASN A 106 -13.86 0.82 12.41
C ASN A 106 -14.54 0.59 13.77
N PRO A 107 -13.83 -0.09 14.70
CA PRO A 107 -14.33 -0.36 16.04
C PRO A 107 -14.48 0.93 16.85
N ASP A 108 -15.28 0.88 17.89
CA ASP A 108 -15.29 1.92 18.91
C ASP A 108 -14.05 1.80 19.79
N MET A 109 -13.07 2.67 19.56
CA MET A 109 -11.80 2.65 20.29
C MET A 109 -11.94 3.12 21.74
N SER A 110 -13.07 3.74 22.14
CA SER A 110 -13.27 4.19 23.52
C SER A 110 -13.32 3.05 24.55
N PHE A 111 -13.57 1.82 24.10
CA PHE A 111 -13.55 0.61 24.92
C PHE A 111 -12.14 0.08 25.22
N TYR A 112 -11.10 0.72 24.66
CA TYR A 112 -9.70 0.34 24.79
C TYR A 112 -8.94 1.48 25.50
N PRO A 113 -9.00 1.52 26.85
CA PRO A 113 -8.40 2.59 27.62
C PRO A 113 -6.88 2.45 27.70
N LYS A 114 -6.21 3.60 27.73
CA LYS A 114 -4.78 3.70 28.05
C LYS A 114 -4.49 3.12 29.45
N ASN A 115 -3.25 2.69 29.65
CA ASN A 115 -2.72 2.41 30.98
C ASN A 115 -2.79 3.66 31.88
N GLU A 116 -2.73 3.46 33.20
CA GLU A 116 -2.78 4.56 34.19
C GLU A 116 -1.66 5.61 33.99
N ASP A 117 -0.52 5.18 33.44
CA ASP A 117 0.63 6.03 33.12
C ASP A 117 0.50 6.76 31.76
N GLY A 118 -0.63 6.60 31.06
CA GLY A 118 -0.91 7.20 29.76
C GLY A 118 -0.31 6.48 28.55
N THR A 119 0.35 5.33 28.75
CA THR A 119 0.82 4.47 27.66
C THR A 119 -0.31 3.67 27.03
N TYR A 120 -0.12 3.25 25.78
CA TYR A 120 -1.07 2.44 25.03
C TYR A 120 -0.84 0.96 25.32
N THR A 121 -1.92 0.20 25.42
CA THR A 121 -1.88 -1.26 25.59
C THR A 121 -1.56 -1.96 24.27
N ARG A 122 -1.16 -3.23 24.35
CA ARG A 122 -0.98 -4.07 23.17
C ARG A 122 -2.28 -4.25 22.39
N GLU A 123 -3.39 -4.33 23.11
CA GLU A 123 -4.73 -4.44 22.56
C GLU A 123 -5.09 -3.18 21.77
N ASP A 124 -4.79 -1.98 22.28
CA ASP A 124 -5.00 -0.70 21.57
C ASP A 124 -4.27 -0.71 20.21
N LEU A 125 -2.99 -1.06 20.23
CA LEU A 125 -2.17 -1.13 19.02
C LEU A 125 -2.66 -2.20 18.04
N PHE A 126 -3.05 -3.37 18.52
CA PHE A 126 -3.58 -4.43 17.67
C PHE A 126 -4.89 -4.01 17.00
N MET A 127 -5.77 -3.33 17.72
CA MET A 127 -7.00 -2.79 17.15
C MET A 127 -6.72 -1.68 16.12
N SER A 128 -5.70 -0.83 16.36
CA SER A 128 -5.22 0.15 15.38
C SER A 128 -4.64 -0.50 14.13
N PHE A 129 -3.92 -1.62 14.28
CA PHE A 129 -3.42 -2.44 13.17
C PHE A 129 -4.57 -3.01 12.33
N LEU A 130 -5.59 -3.61 12.96
CA LEU A 130 -6.77 -4.12 12.24
C LEU A 130 -7.53 -3.00 11.52
N LYS A 131 -7.67 -1.83 12.15
CA LYS A 131 -8.32 -0.65 11.57
C LYS A 131 -7.54 -0.10 10.37
N SER A 132 -6.22 -0.01 10.45
CA SER A 132 -5.36 0.52 9.37
C SER A 132 -5.24 -0.41 8.16
N THR A 133 -5.19 -1.72 8.40
CA THR A 133 -5.18 -2.75 7.33
C THR A 133 -6.56 -3.01 6.71
N GLY A 134 -7.61 -2.39 7.24
CA GLY A 134 -8.97 -2.57 6.76
C GLY A 134 -9.47 -4.01 6.95
N ALA A 135 -9.11 -4.65 8.08
CA ALA A 135 -9.34 -6.07 8.34
C ALA A 135 -10.73 -6.54 7.86
N ASP A 136 -10.75 -7.59 7.04
CA ASP A 136 -11.95 -8.09 6.34
C ASP A 136 -13.02 -8.70 7.29
N ALA A 137 -12.71 -8.79 8.58
CA ALA A 137 -13.56 -9.34 9.60
C ALA A 137 -14.65 -8.34 10.02
N LEU A 138 -15.78 -8.26 9.30
CA LEU A 138 -16.80 -7.23 9.61
C LEU A 138 -18.27 -7.65 9.55
N LYS A 139 -18.75 -8.25 10.63
CA LYS A 139 -19.98 -7.97 11.43
C LYS A 139 -20.60 -9.27 11.91
N GLY A 140 -20.80 -9.36 13.22
CA GLY A 140 -21.39 -10.50 13.91
C GLY A 140 -20.30 -11.34 14.58
N GLY A 141 -20.52 -11.77 15.82
CA GLY A 141 -19.54 -12.47 16.67
C GLY A 141 -19.01 -13.82 16.13
N ASP A 142 -19.36 -14.19 14.91
CA ASP A 142 -18.71 -15.26 14.18
C ASP A 142 -17.50 -14.65 13.44
N THR A 143 -16.31 -15.19 13.65
CA THR A 143 -15.04 -14.82 13.00
C THR A 143 -14.99 -15.08 11.48
N LYS A 144 -16.13 -14.92 10.79
CA LYS A 144 -16.36 -15.13 9.36
C LYS A 144 -16.37 -13.79 8.62
N MET A 145 -15.91 -13.81 7.38
CA MET A 145 -15.90 -12.64 6.52
C MET A 145 -17.32 -12.15 6.22
N ASN A 146 -17.51 -10.84 6.12
CA ASN A 146 -18.79 -10.24 5.73
C ASN A 146 -19.23 -10.79 4.35
N PRO A 147 -20.44 -11.36 4.20
CA PRO A 147 -20.90 -11.91 2.93
C PRO A 147 -20.91 -10.89 1.77
N ILE A 148 -21.20 -9.61 2.03
CA ILE A 148 -21.19 -8.54 1.02
C ILE A 148 -19.76 -8.26 0.57
N VAL A 149 -18.82 -8.16 1.51
CA VAL A 149 -17.40 -7.97 1.19
C VAL A 149 -16.86 -9.17 0.43
N LYS A 150 -17.23 -10.39 0.85
CA LYS A 150 -16.86 -11.63 0.15
C LYS A 150 -17.36 -11.62 -1.30
N SER A 151 -18.64 -11.35 -1.53
CA SER A 151 -19.22 -11.29 -2.88
C SER A 151 -18.62 -10.18 -3.75
N PHE A 152 -18.36 -8.99 -3.17
CA PHE A 152 -17.69 -7.90 -3.88
C PHE A 152 -16.28 -8.29 -4.31
N LYS A 153 -15.51 -8.90 -3.39
CA LYS A 153 -14.18 -9.40 -3.71
C LYS A 153 -14.27 -10.51 -4.77
N GLU A 154 -15.06 -11.56 -4.58
CA GLU A 154 -15.26 -12.62 -5.58
C GLU A 154 -15.63 -12.10 -6.99
N ALA A 155 -16.34 -10.97 -7.09
CA ALA A 155 -16.61 -10.31 -8.36
C ALA A 155 -15.37 -9.62 -8.94
N MET A 156 -14.59 -8.89 -8.14
CA MET A 156 -13.32 -8.28 -8.58
C MET A 156 -12.28 -9.32 -9.04
N ALA A 157 -12.30 -10.55 -8.51
CA ALA A 157 -11.38 -11.64 -8.90
C ALA A 157 -11.65 -12.06 -10.32
N LYS A 158 -12.94 -12.29 -10.60
CA LYS A 158 -13.42 -12.76 -11.89
C LYS A 158 -13.13 -11.76 -13.00
N GLU A 159 -13.09 -10.47 -12.67
CA GLU A 159 -12.81 -9.38 -13.60
C GLU A 159 -11.31 -9.05 -13.74
N SER A 160 -10.40 -9.75 -13.03
CA SER A 160 -8.93 -9.63 -13.17
C SER A 160 -8.39 -8.19 -13.10
N PHE A 161 -8.78 -7.44 -12.08
CA PHE A 161 -8.53 -6.00 -11.95
C PHE A 161 -7.10 -5.55 -11.62
N ASP A 162 -6.07 -6.40 -11.64
CA ASP A 162 -4.75 -5.99 -11.11
C ASP A 162 -4.12 -4.85 -11.94
N GLY A 163 -4.26 -4.85 -13.27
CA GLY A 163 -3.82 -3.75 -14.14
C GLY A 163 -2.32 -3.40 -14.07
N SER A 164 -1.57 -4.10 -13.22
CA SER A 164 -0.15 -3.93 -12.95
C SER A 164 0.68 -4.69 -13.97
N LEU A 165 1.87 -4.17 -14.25
CA LEU A 165 2.83 -4.78 -15.17
C LEU A 165 3.56 -5.94 -14.50
N ALA A 166 3.87 -5.81 -13.21
CA ALA A 166 4.55 -6.81 -12.42
C ALA A 166 4.29 -6.61 -10.93
N SER A 167 4.44 -7.68 -10.16
CA SER A 167 4.44 -7.62 -8.71
C SER A 167 5.80 -7.19 -8.17
N LEU A 168 5.84 -6.47 -7.05
CA LEU A 168 7.10 -6.07 -6.40
C LEU A 168 7.98 -7.28 -6.05
N ASP A 169 7.35 -8.40 -5.66
CA ASP A 169 8.05 -9.65 -5.37
C ASP A 169 8.76 -10.22 -6.61
N ASP A 170 8.08 -10.25 -7.76
CA ASP A 170 8.67 -10.75 -9.00
C ASP A 170 9.82 -9.88 -9.52
N ILE A 171 9.70 -8.56 -9.31
CA ILE A 171 10.78 -7.60 -9.61
C ILE A 171 11.98 -7.86 -8.69
N MET A 172 11.77 -7.93 -7.37
CA MET A 172 12.85 -8.10 -6.38
C MET A 172 13.53 -9.46 -6.44
N THR A 173 12.85 -10.49 -6.94
CA THR A 173 13.38 -11.84 -7.13
C THR A 173 13.98 -12.06 -8.52
N GLY A 174 13.88 -11.08 -9.42
CA GLY A 174 14.41 -11.17 -10.77
C GLY A 174 13.65 -12.13 -11.68
N LYS A 175 12.43 -12.52 -11.32
CA LYS A 175 11.54 -13.32 -12.19
C LYS A 175 11.10 -12.53 -13.42
N VAL A 176 11.07 -11.21 -13.31
CA VAL A 176 10.74 -10.27 -14.40
C VAL A 176 11.90 -9.28 -14.56
N ASP A 177 12.37 -9.12 -15.80
CA ASP A 177 13.21 -7.97 -16.17
C ASP A 177 12.32 -6.73 -16.30
N PHE A 178 12.08 -6.10 -15.15
CA PHE A 178 11.12 -5.00 -15.05
C PHE A 178 11.51 -3.77 -15.88
N ALA A 179 12.81 -3.48 -16.00
CA ALA A 179 13.27 -2.35 -16.79
C ALA A 179 12.93 -2.54 -18.28
N SER A 180 13.18 -3.75 -18.82
CA SER A 180 12.81 -4.08 -20.19
C SER A 180 11.30 -4.11 -20.41
N LEU A 181 10.54 -4.66 -19.45
CA LEU A 181 9.07 -4.68 -19.49
C LEU A 181 8.50 -3.26 -19.53
N LEU A 182 8.90 -2.42 -18.57
CA LEU A 182 8.46 -1.03 -18.45
C LEU A 182 8.80 -0.23 -19.72
N LYS A 183 9.99 -0.46 -20.29
CA LYS A 183 10.40 0.16 -21.55
C LYS A 183 9.52 -0.26 -22.73
N GLY A 184 9.14 -1.54 -22.83
CA GLY A 184 8.23 -2.02 -23.88
C GLY A 184 6.87 -1.32 -23.81
N TYR A 185 6.24 -1.28 -22.64
CA TYR A 185 4.96 -0.59 -22.44
C TYR A 185 5.06 0.92 -22.68
N ALA A 186 6.18 1.55 -22.32
CA ALA A 186 6.44 2.94 -22.64
C ALA A 186 6.55 3.20 -24.15
N GLN A 187 7.19 2.30 -24.91
CA GLN A 187 7.30 2.40 -26.37
C GLN A 187 5.95 2.24 -27.08
N ASP A 188 5.07 1.41 -26.52
CA ASP A 188 3.70 1.23 -27.01
C ASP A 188 2.76 2.40 -26.63
N GLY A 189 3.26 3.37 -25.86
CA GLY A 189 2.54 4.55 -25.41
C GLY A 189 1.58 4.30 -24.25
N TRP A 190 1.64 3.12 -23.61
CA TRP A 190 0.79 2.80 -22.45
C TRP A 190 1.09 3.71 -21.25
N LEU A 191 2.35 4.13 -21.10
CA LEU A 191 2.84 4.99 -20.03
C LEU A 191 2.96 6.47 -20.45
N ASP A 192 2.34 6.86 -21.57
CA ASP A 192 2.44 8.21 -22.12
C ASP A 192 2.01 9.29 -21.11
N ALA A 193 0.96 9.03 -20.33
CA ALA A 193 0.48 9.95 -19.31
C ALA A 193 1.52 10.11 -18.18
N ASP A 194 2.09 9.02 -17.69
CA ASP A 194 3.09 9.04 -16.63
C ASP A 194 4.40 9.71 -17.07
N ILE A 195 4.84 9.42 -18.30
CA ILE A 195 6.01 10.07 -18.91
C ILE A 195 5.76 11.57 -19.07
N TYR A 196 4.59 11.96 -19.59
CA TYR A 196 4.24 13.37 -19.73
C TYR A 196 4.17 14.09 -18.37
N ALA A 197 3.57 13.46 -17.35
CA ALA A 197 3.52 14.00 -16.00
C ALA A 197 4.94 14.23 -15.45
N MET A 198 5.84 13.27 -15.63
CA MET A 198 7.23 13.36 -15.20
C MET A 198 7.98 14.49 -15.94
N GLU A 199 7.84 14.59 -17.27
CA GLU A 199 8.44 15.67 -18.08
C GLU A 199 8.00 17.06 -17.64
N LYS A 200 6.74 17.19 -17.21
CA LYS A 200 6.16 18.46 -16.76
C LYS A 200 6.34 18.73 -15.27
N GLY A 201 6.99 17.82 -14.53
CA GLY A 201 7.17 17.96 -13.08
C GLY A 201 5.85 17.96 -12.31
N VAL A 202 4.83 17.29 -12.84
CA VAL A 202 3.51 17.20 -12.19
C VAL A 202 3.61 16.25 -11.01
N LYS A 203 3.26 16.75 -9.82
CA LYS A 203 3.13 15.90 -8.63
C LYS A 203 1.96 14.94 -8.82
N TRP A 204 2.14 13.68 -8.42
CA TRP A 204 1.14 12.63 -8.61
C TRP A 204 -0.23 12.98 -8.00
N GLN A 205 -0.29 13.69 -6.87
CA GLN A 205 -1.58 14.09 -6.27
C GLN A 205 -2.41 14.95 -7.22
N ASN A 206 -1.77 15.61 -8.18
CA ASN A 206 -2.39 16.46 -9.18
C ASN A 206 -2.71 15.72 -10.49
N SER A 207 -2.24 14.46 -10.67
CA SER A 207 -2.50 13.64 -11.86
C SER A 207 -3.58 12.58 -11.63
N VAL A 208 -4.14 12.46 -10.42
CA VAL A 208 -5.21 11.51 -10.09
C VAL A 208 -6.59 12.17 -10.23
N ILE A 209 -7.56 11.43 -10.76
CA ILE A 209 -8.96 11.88 -10.95
C ILE A 209 -9.52 12.40 -9.61
N GLY A 210 -9.90 13.69 -9.59
CA GLY A 210 -10.49 14.37 -8.43
C GLY A 210 -9.68 15.59 -7.98
N TYR A 211 -8.41 15.42 -7.59
CA TYR A 211 -7.52 16.51 -7.20
C TYR A 211 -6.60 16.85 -8.39
N GLY A 212 -6.91 17.89 -9.16
CA GLY A 212 -6.07 18.33 -10.29
C GLY A 212 -6.07 17.42 -11.53
N GLY A 213 -6.48 16.14 -11.41
CA GLY A 213 -6.47 15.17 -12.51
C GLY A 213 -7.22 15.61 -13.76
N ALA A 214 -8.42 16.20 -13.62
CA ALA A 214 -9.17 16.67 -14.79
C ALA A 214 -8.44 17.79 -15.57
N TRP A 215 -7.62 18.60 -14.89
CA TRP A 215 -6.80 19.61 -15.55
C TRP A 215 -5.60 18.97 -16.24
N PHE A 216 -4.91 18.04 -15.57
CA PHE A 216 -3.83 17.25 -16.17
C PHE A 216 -4.32 16.47 -17.39
N ASP A 217 -5.45 15.77 -17.29
CA ASP A 217 -6.08 15.02 -18.37
C ASP A 217 -6.37 15.92 -19.56
N ASN A 218 -6.90 17.12 -19.33
CA ASN A 218 -7.15 18.08 -20.40
C ASN A 218 -5.84 18.52 -21.07
N GLN A 219 -4.80 18.86 -20.30
CA GLN A 219 -3.49 19.25 -20.83
C GLN A 219 -2.84 18.11 -21.62
N PHE A 220 -2.84 16.89 -21.08
CA PHE A 220 -2.30 15.70 -21.71
C PHE A 220 -3.07 15.35 -22.99
N ASN A 221 -4.40 15.37 -22.96
CA ASN A 221 -5.23 15.12 -24.14
C ASN A 221 -5.01 16.17 -25.24
N GLN A 222 -4.83 17.45 -24.88
CA GLN A 222 -4.47 18.50 -25.83
C GLN A 222 -3.08 18.27 -26.44
N ALA A 223 -2.10 17.86 -25.63
CA ALA A 223 -0.77 17.51 -26.12
C ALA A 223 -0.83 16.32 -27.09
N LYS A 224 -1.57 15.26 -26.74
CA LYS A 224 -1.81 14.10 -27.61
C LYS A 224 -2.49 14.49 -28.92
N ALA A 225 -3.51 15.34 -28.87
CA ALA A 225 -4.19 15.86 -30.07
C ALA A 225 -3.26 16.70 -30.95
N SER A 226 -2.26 17.34 -30.35
CA SER A 226 -1.21 18.10 -31.05
C SER A 226 -0.06 17.22 -31.56
N GLY A 227 -0.17 15.90 -31.46
CA GLY A 227 0.82 14.94 -31.96
C GLY A 227 1.92 14.58 -30.97
N TRP A 228 1.81 14.97 -29.69
CA TRP A 228 2.78 14.56 -28.69
C TRP A 228 2.81 13.03 -28.54
N LYS A 229 4.03 12.50 -28.45
CA LYS A 229 4.35 11.11 -28.12
C LYS A 229 5.65 11.12 -27.32
N ALA A 230 5.80 10.20 -26.39
CA ALA A 230 7.03 10.06 -25.64
C ALA A 230 8.22 9.82 -26.59
N SER A 231 9.28 10.61 -26.44
CA SER A 231 10.52 10.41 -27.20
C SER A 231 11.31 9.22 -26.63
N SER A 232 12.22 8.62 -27.40
CA SER A 232 13.08 7.56 -26.88
C SER A 232 13.93 8.02 -25.69
N GLU A 233 14.32 9.29 -25.66
CA GLU A 233 15.06 9.88 -24.53
C GLU A 233 14.17 10.03 -23.30
N SER A 234 12.94 10.51 -23.47
CA SER A 234 11.92 10.58 -22.41
C SER A 234 11.63 9.22 -21.80
N ILE A 235 11.45 8.20 -22.65
CA ILE A 235 11.21 6.82 -22.24
C ILE A 235 12.39 6.28 -21.42
N ASN A 236 13.63 6.43 -21.93
CA ASN A 236 14.81 5.94 -21.23
C ASN A 236 15.02 6.68 -19.89
N SER A 237 14.78 8.00 -19.86
CA SER A 237 14.84 8.81 -18.64
C SER A 237 13.80 8.36 -17.61
N TYR A 238 12.57 8.12 -18.06
CA TYR A 238 11.49 7.61 -17.21
C TYR A 238 11.82 6.25 -16.62
N VAL A 239 12.22 5.28 -17.46
CA VAL A 239 12.59 3.94 -17.00
C VAL A 239 13.77 4.01 -16.03
N GLY A 240 14.81 4.78 -16.35
CA GLY A 240 15.98 4.96 -15.48
C GLY A 240 15.59 5.56 -14.12
N SER A 241 14.79 6.62 -14.11
CA SER A 241 14.29 7.27 -12.89
C SER A 241 13.49 6.31 -12.02
N ILE A 242 12.56 5.55 -12.59
CA ILE A 242 11.78 4.55 -11.86
C ILE A 242 12.69 3.47 -11.27
N MET A 243 13.63 2.93 -12.05
CA MET A 243 14.54 1.89 -11.58
C MET A 243 15.47 2.40 -10.46
N ASP A 244 16.01 3.61 -10.59
CA ASP A 244 16.89 4.20 -9.56
C ASP A 244 16.14 4.42 -8.25
N ARG A 245 14.93 5.01 -8.33
CA ARG A 245 14.06 5.25 -7.17
C ARG A 245 13.65 3.95 -6.50
N LEU A 246 13.23 2.96 -7.30
CA LEU A 246 12.84 1.65 -6.80
C LEU A 246 14.02 0.94 -6.13
N ASN A 247 15.17 0.86 -6.79
CA ASN A 247 16.37 0.22 -6.26
C ASN A 247 16.86 0.88 -4.97
N ASN A 248 16.82 2.21 -4.91
CA ASN A 248 17.17 2.95 -3.71
C ASN A 248 16.21 2.62 -2.56
N LEU A 249 14.89 2.66 -2.81
CA LEU A 249 13.89 2.40 -1.78
C LEU A 249 13.92 0.95 -1.29
N ILE A 250 14.02 -0.04 -2.18
CA ILE A 250 14.09 -1.45 -1.77
C ILE A 250 15.41 -1.73 -1.03
N GLY A 251 16.51 -1.07 -1.39
CA GLY A 251 17.79 -1.18 -0.67
C GLY A 251 17.72 -0.72 0.79
N GLN A 252 16.73 0.11 1.15
CA GLN A 252 16.52 0.60 2.52
C GLN A 252 15.44 -0.16 3.29
N THR A 253 14.48 -0.76 2.59
CA THR A 253 13.22 -1.23 3.20
C THR A 253 13.06 -2.74 3.19
N ARG A 254 13.84 -3.45 2.35
CA ARG A 254 13.73 -4.91 2.18
C ARG A 254 14.18 -5.67 3.43
N VAL A 255 13.50 -6.79 3.68
CA VAL A 255 13.81 -7.79 4.73
C VAL A 255 14.74 -8.88 4.20
#